data_AF-A0A160SYR6-F1
#
_entry.id   AF-A0A160SYR6-F1
#
_cell.length_a   1.000
_cell.length_b   1.000
_cell.length_c   1.000
_cell.angle_alpha   90.00
_cell.angle_beta   90.00
_cell.angle_gamma   90.00
#
_symmetry.space_group_name_H-M   'P 1'
#
loop_
_entity.id
_entity.type
_entity.pdbx_description
1 polymer ?
#
loop_
_entity_poly.entity_id
_entity_poly.type
_entity_poly.pdbx_seq_one_letter_code
_entity_poly.pdbx_strand_id
1 'polypeptide(L)'
;MNAITLLDGSLKLSIYYDASDREFDDDICLSFEEDCPEEEKLFKADEVSLYLTPEQTALIVLELNRALQAYRHDQTTDEGRAPG
;
A
#
# COMPACT_ATOMS: atom_id res chain seq x y z
N MET A 1 1.82 -11.37 11.45
CA MET A 1 1.70 -10.01 10.91
C MET A 1 0.52 -9.98 9.97
N ASN A 2 -0.28 -8.90 9.97
CA ASN A 2 -1.35 -8.74 8.98
C ASN A 2 -0.74 -8.14 7.72
N ALA A 3 -0.89 -8.82 6.58
CA ALA A 3 -0.49 -8.31 5.28
C ALA A 3 -1.74 -7.89 4.47
N ILE A 4 -1.58 -6.86 3.64
CA ILE A 4 -2.58 -6.48 2.64
C ILE A 4 -2.34 -7.32 1.40
N THR A 5 -3.34 -8.10 1.00
CA THR A 5 -3.31 -8.85 -0.25
C THR A 5 -3.72 -7.96 -1.41
N LEU A 6 -2.86 -7.86 -2.41
CA LEU A 6 -3.04 -7.10 -3.65
C LEU A 6 -2.96 -8.06 -4.85
N LEU A 7 -3.40 -7.58 -6.02
CA LEU A 7 -3.28 -8.31 -7.30
C LEU A 7 -3.73 -9.78 -7.21
N ASP A 8 -4.93 -10.00 -6.67
CA ASP A 8 -5.55 -11.32 -6.51
C ASP A 8 -4.72 -12.35 -5.72
N GLY A 9 -3.81 -11.91 -4.84
CA GLY A 9 -2.98 -12.81 -4.03
C GLY A 9 -1.51 -12.85 -4.44
N SER A 10 -1.20 -12.41 -5.66
CA SER A 10 0.17 -12.47 -6.21
C SER A 10 1.14 -11.49 -5.54
N LEU A 11 0.62 -10.45 -4.89
CA LEU A 11 1.43 -9.45 -4.17
C LEU A 11 0.90 -9.27 -2.75
N LYS A 12 1.78 -9.39 -1.76
CA LYS A 12 1.48 -9.14 -0.35
C LYS A 12 2.28 -7.92 0.12
N LEU A 13 1.62 -6.99 0.81
CA LEU A 13 2.26 -5.83 1.42
C LEU A 13 2.12 -5.90 2.94
N SER A 14 3.25 -5.96 3.64
CA SER A 14 3.34 -5.79 5.09
C SER A 14 3.85 -4.39 5.42
N ILE A 15 3.21 -3.72 6.38
CA ILE A 15 3.61 -2.39 6.84
C ILE A 15 3.87 -2.46 8.34
N TYR A 16 5.08 -2.12 8.77
CA TYR A 16 5.46 -2.22 10.17
C TYR A 16 6.56 -1.21 10.55
N TYR A 17 6.61 -0.90 11.84
CA TYR A 17 7.74 -0.20 12.45
C TYR A 17 8.86 -1.21 12.75
N ASP A 18 10.06 -0.98 12.24
CA ASP A 18 11.22 -1.82 12.49
C ASP A 18 12.05 -1.27 13.66
N ALA A 19 11.78 -1.78 14.86
CA ALA A 19 12.51 -1.36 16.06
C ALA A 19 14.00 -1.73 16.06
N SER A 20 14.44 -2.60 15.14
CA SER A 20 15.85 -2.92 14.96
C SER A 20 16.59 -1.83 14.18
N ASP A 21 15.87 -1.01 13.40
CA ASP A 21 16.40 0.04 12.54
C ASP A 21 16.28 1.46 13.13
N ARG A 22 15.93 1.56 14.41
CA ARG A 22 15.72 2.83 15.15
C ARG A 22 16.92 3.79 15.16
N GLU A 23 18.09 3.32 14.72
CA GLU A 23 19.30 4.15 14.63
C GLU A 23 19.31 5.02 13.37
N PHE A 24 18.42 4.73 12.42
CA PHE A 24 18.14 5.54 11.26
C PHE A 24 16.79 6.25 11.40
N ASP A 25 16.63 7.34 10.64
CA ASP A 25 15.41 8.16 10.69
C ASP A 25 14.26 7.55 9.85
N ASP A 26 14.52 6.48 9.10
CA ASP A 26 13.60 5.75 8.24
C ASP A 26 13.26 4.34 8.79
N ASP A 27 12.63 4.29 9.95
CA ASP A 27 12.35 3.04 10.68
C ASP A 27 10.93 2.47 10.45
N ILE A 28 10.24 2.92 9.39
CA ILE A 28 8.95 2.36 8.94
C ILE A 28 9.15 1.62 7.62
N CYS A 29 8.90 0.31 7.62
CA CYS A 29 9.11 -0.57 6.48
C CYS A 29 7.78 -0.92 5.78
N LEU A 30 7.80 -0.80 4.45
CA LEU A 30 6.84 -1.40 3.53
C LEU A 30 7.55 -2.60 2.86
N SER A 31 7.22 -3.81 3.28
CA SER A 31 7.77 -5.05 2.70
C SER A 31 6.76 -5.65 1.72
N PHE A 32 7.22 -5.84 0.49
CA PHE A 32 6.50 -6.43 -0.63
C PHE A 32 7.01 -7.84 -0.88
N GLU A 33 6.11 -8.81 -0.88
CA GLU A 33 6.39 -10.21 -1.20
C GLU A 33 5.59 -10.61 -2.44
N GLU A 34 6.27 -11.14 -3.46
CA GLU A 34 5.66 -11.59 -4.71
C GLU A 34 5.51 -13.11 -4.73
N ASP A 35 4.27 -13.58 -4.59
CA ASP A 35 3.90 -15.00 -4.57
C ASP A 35 3.34 -15.41 -5.95
N CYS A 36 4.18 -15.24 -6.96
CA CYS A 36 3.84 -15.50 -8.36
C CYS A 36 5.07 -16.00 -9.14
N PRO A 37 4.87 -16.54 -10.36
CA PRO A 37 5.97 -16.92 -11.25
C PRO A 37 6.90 -15.74 -11.55
N GLU A 38 8.19 -16.01 -11.75
CA GLU A 38 9.22 -14.99 -12.00
C GLU A 38 8.90 -14.06 -13.17
N GLU A 39 8.19 -14.57 -14.19
CA GLU A 39 7.79 -13.82 -15.38
C GLU A 39 6.72 -12.75 -15.09
N GLU A 40 5.97 -12.91 -13.99
CA GLU A 40 4.89 -12.04 -13.56
C GLU A 40 5.32 -11.04 -12.47
N LYS A 41 6.49 -11.27 -11.86
CA LYS A 41 7.04 -10.39 -10.81
C LYS A 41 7.25 -8.98 -11.32
N LEU A 42 6.67 -8.01 -10.62
CA LEU A 42 6.82 -6.59 -10.83
C LEU A 42 8.19 -6.10 -10.37
N PHE A 43 8.66 -6.58 -9.22
CA PHE A 43 9.93 -6.16 -8.63
C PHE A 43 11.10 -7.07 -9.01
N LYS A 44 10.83 -8.25 -9.57
CA LYS A 44 11.83 -9.26 -9.96
C LYS A 44 12.73 -9.67 -8.79
N ALA A 45 12.14 -9.71 -7.61
CA ALA A 45 12.75 -10.16 -6.36
C ALA A 45 11.68 -10.88 -5.55
N ASP A 46 12.10 -11.84 -4.71
CA ASP A 46 11.16 -12.54 -3.82
C ASP A 46 10.59 -11.60 -2.74
N GLU A 47 11.45 -10.67 -2.26
CA GLU A 47 11.07 -9.65 -1.29
C GLU A 47 11.73 -8.31 -1.66
N VAL A 48 10.97 -7.22 -1.54
CA VAL A 48 11.47 -5.85 -1.62
C VAL A 48 10.97 -5.04 -0.45
N SER A 49 11.88 -4.39 0.26
CA SER A 49 11.56 -3.52 1.39
C SER A 49 11.87 -2.06 1.08
N LEU A 50 10.92 -1.18 1.38
CA LEU A 50 11.09 0.26 1.34
C LEU A 50 11.00 0.82 2.76
N TYR A 51 12.10 1.44 3.19
CA TYR A 51 12.18 2.14 4.48
C TYR A 51 11.84 3.61 4.27
N LEU A 52 11.00 4.13 5.16
CA LEU A 52 10.43 5.46 5.08
C LEU A 52 10.58 6.18 6.41
N THR A 53 10.82 7.49 6.33
CA THR A 53 10.74 8.35 7.51
C THR A 53 9.28 8.50 7.98
N PRO A 54 9.04 8.88 9.25
CA PRO A 54 7.72 9.24 9.74
C PRO A 54 7.02 10.31 8.89
N GLU A 55 7.75 11.32 8.40
CA GLU A 55 7.19 12.39 7.56
C GLU A 55 6.73 11.86 6.19
N GLN A 56 7.55 11.03 5.54
CA GLN A 56 7.19 10.41 4.26
C GLN A 56 5.97 9.51 4.42
N THR A 57 5.94 8.72 5.49
CA THR A 57 4.80 7.85 5.82
C THR A 57 3.53 8.67 6.03
N ALA A 58 3.60 9.78 6.78
CA ALA A 58 2.45 10.67 7.00
C ALA A 58 1.91 11.26 5.70
N LEU A 59 2.79 11.65 4.76
CA LEU A 59 2.39 12.16 3.44
C LEU A 59 1.69 11.08 2.60
N ILE A 60 2.20 9.84 2.60
CA ILE A 60 1.55 8.72 1.89
C ILE A 60 0.15 8.46 2.46
N VAL A 61 0.02 8.42 3.78
CA VAL A 61 -1.29 8.26 4.45
C VAL A 61 -2.25 9.38 4.07
N LEU A 62 -1.78 10.62 3.99
CA LEU A 62 -2.59 11.76 3.59
C LEU A 62 -3.13 11.60 2.16
N GLU A 63 -2.27 11.25 1.19
CA GLU A 63 -2.68 11.09 -0.20
C GLU A 63 -3.58 9.87 -0.42
N LEU A 64 -3.31 8.74 0.27
CA LEU A 64 -4.20 7.57 0.24
C LEU A 64 -5.60 7.93 0.77
N ASN A 65 -5.70 8.71 1.85
CA ASN A 65 -6.98 9.18 2.37
C ASN A 65 -7.71 10.09 1.39
N ARG A 66 -7.00 11.00 0.69
CA ARG A 66 -7.61 11.86 -0.33
C ARG A 66 -8.15 11.04 -1.51
N ALA A 67 -7.38 10.07 -1.99
CA ALA A 67 -7.83 9.17 -3.06
C ALA A 67 -9.09 8.39 -2.64
N LEU A 68 -9.12 7.87 -1.41
CA LEU A 68 -10.28 7.16 -0.86
C LEU A 68 -11.51 8.08 -0.74
N GLN A 69 -11.34 9.33 -0.32
CA GLN A 69 -12.43 10.30 -0.26
C GLN A 69 -12.99 10.62 -1.65
N ALA A 70 -12.12 10.84 -2.63
CA ALA A 70 -12.53 11.07 -4.01
C ALA A 70 -13.31 9.88 -4.59
N TYR A 71 -12.82 8.65 -4.36
CA TYR A 71 -13.53 7.43 -4.76
C TYR A 71 -14.93 7.36 -4.15
N ARG A 72 -15.07 7.61 -2.83
CA ARG A 72 -16.37 7.59 -2.16
C ARG A 72 -17.34 8.64 -2.71
N HIS A 73 -16.84 9.81 -3.05
CA HIS A 73 -17.67 10.87 -3.62
C HIS A 73 -18.25 10.45 -4.99
N ASP A 74 -17.41 9.89 -5.85
CA ASP A 74 -17.81 9.44 -7.19
C ASP A 74 -18.92 8.37 -7.12
N GLN A 75 -18.79 7.41 -6.22
CA GLN A 75 -19.80 6.35 -6.01
C GLN A 75 -21.15 6.89 -5.51
N THR A 76 -21.17 7.99 -4.75
CA THR A 76 -22.42 8.61 -4.28
C THR A 76 -23.16 9.41 -5.35
N THR A 77 -22.48 9.83 -6.42
CA THR A 77 -23.08 10.57 -7.53
C THR A 77 -23.82 9.67 -8.54
N ASP A 78 -23.54 8.37 -8.58
CA ASP A 78 -24.13 7.44 -9.56
C ASP A 78 -25.52 6.90 -9.10
N GLU A 79 -25.79 6.82 -7.80
CA GLU A 79 -27.09 6.37 -7.25
C GLU A 79 -28.24 7.39 -7.45
N GLY A 80 -27.94 8.61 -7.91
CA GLY A 80 -28.92 9.69 -8.10
C GLY A 80 -29.61 9.73 -9.48
N ARG A 81 -29.20 8.88 -10.44
CA ARG A 81 -29.75 8.89 -11.80
C ARG A 81 -30.87 7.86 -11.97
N ALA A 82 -32.05 8.17 -11.44
CA ALA A 82 -33.26 7.45 -11.81
C ALA A 82 -33.48 7.54 -13.34
N PRO A 83 -33.82 6.44 -14.04
CA PRO A 83 -34.21 6.51 -15.44
C PRO A 83 -35.57 7.19 -15.53
N GLY A 84 -35.60 8.37 -16.15
CA GLY A 84 -36.82 9.01 -16.64
C GLY A 84 -37.24 8.44 -17.99
#